data_AF-A0AAW1C307-F1
#
_entry.id   AF-A0AAW1C307-F1
#
_cell.length_a   1.000
_cell.length_b   1.000
_cell.length_c   1.000
_cell.angle_alpha   90.00
_cell.angle_beta   90.00
_cell.angle_gamma   90.00
#
_symmetry.space_group_name_H-M   'P 1'
#
loop_
_entity.id
_entity.type
_entity.pdbx_description
1 polymer ?
#
loop_
_entity_poly.entity_id
_entity_poly.type
_entity_poly.pdbx_seq_one_letter_code
_entity_poly.pdbx_strand_id
1 'polypeptide(L)'
;MEESRVWQEGRLAQRVKEEVVKWTQVNQRFRKGTRWKRRRTEEVTFQKLSPDQLVLLLESLLQKRTFCSQMLEYLQKTYHLREQDAEVRHRWCELIIKHKYVAGYADVEKFLKEDQAMGVYLYGELMLNEDAKQQEIAYKTFAIIRDQMDTSSAKVVAEMLSDKERQRL
;
A
#
# COMPACT_ATOMS: atom_id res chain seq x y z
N MET A 1 19.83 -29.88 -0.49
CA MET A 1 18.45 -29.37 -0.37
C MET A 1 18.36 -27.85 -0.41
N GLU A 2 19.43 -27.10 -0.08
CA GLU A 2 19.45 -25.63 -0.13
C GLU A 2 19.45 -25.04 -1.55
N GLU A 3 20.18 -25.64 -2.49
CA GLU A 3 20.23 -25.15 -3.88
C GLU A 3 18.83 -25.07 -4.51
N SER A 4 17.99 -26.10 -4.31
CA SER A 4 16.62 -26.13 -4.86
C SER A 4 15.76 -24.97 -4.35
N ARG A 5 15.95 -24.52 -3.11
CA ARG A 5 15.23 -23.37 -2.53
C ARG A 5 15.69 -22.06 -3.17
N VAL A 6 17.00 -21.86 -3.32
CA VAL A 6 17.59 -20.68 -3.98
C VAL A 6 17.16 -20.59 -5.45
N TRP A 7 17.10 -21.72 -6.16
CA TRP A 7 16.60 -21.76 -7.54
C TRP A 7 15.11 -21.42 -7.66
N GLN A 8 14.28 -21.82 -6.69
CA GLN A 8 12.86 -21.48 -6.65
C GLN A 8 12.64 -20.01 -6.27
N GLU A 9 13.36 -19.50 -5.28
CA GLU A 9 13.36 -18.08 -4.90
C GLU A 9 13.77 -17.18 -6.08
N GLY A 10 14.82 -17.58 -6.83
CA GLY A 10 15.23 -16.87 -8.04
C GLY A 10 14.13 -16.83 -9.11
N ARG A 11 13.38 -17.91 -9.30
CA ARG A 11 12.25 -17.96 -10.25
C ARG A 11 11.04 -17.16 -9.78
N LEU A 12 10.70 -17.22 -8.49
CA LEU A 12 9.60 -16.44 -7.91
C LEU A 12 9.89 -14.94 -7.99
N ALA A 13 11.12 -14.54 -7.65
CA ALA A 13 11.58 -13.16 -7.78
C ALA A 13 11.59 -12.70 -9.24
N GLN A 14 11.95 -13.57 -10.20
CA GLN A 14 11.90 -13.24 -11.62
C GLN A 14 10.46 -12.98 -12.11
N ARG A 15 9.50 -13.81 -11.71
CA ARG A 15 8.08 -13.60 -12.02
C ARG A 15 7.58 -12.26 -11.48
N VAL A 16 7.94 -11.93 -10.23
CA VAL A 16 7.58 -10.64 -9.64
C VAL A 16 8.19 -9.48 -10.42
N LYS A 17 9.47 -9.57 -10.82
CA LYS A 17 10.12 -8.54 -11.64
C LYS A 17 9.40 -8.29 -12.97
N GLU A 18 8.96 -9.36 -13.65
CA GLU A 18 8.19 -9.24 -14.89
C GLU A 18 6.85 -8.53 -14.66
N GLU A 19 6.13 -8.88 -13.59
CA GLU A 19 4.88 -8.20 -13.22
C GLU A 19 5.09 -6.73 -12.86
N VAL A 20 6.18 -6.39 -12.14
CA VAL A 20 6.56 -4.99 -11.85
C VAL A 20 6.75 -4.19 -13.15
N VAL A 21 7.40 -4.77 -14.15
CA VAL A 21 7.60 -4.12 -15.46
C VAL A 21 6.25 -3.88 -16.15
N LYS A 22 5.36 -4.88 -16.18
CA LYS A 22 4.01 -4.74 -16.76
C LYS A 22 3.23 -3.62 -16.07
N TRP A 23 3.20 -3.61 -14.74
CA TRP A 23 2.50 -2.58 -13.96
C TRP A 23 3.06 -1.17 -14.19
N THR A 24 4.39 -1.05 -14.30
CA THR A 24 5.04 0.23 -14.61
C THR A 24 4.66 0.73 -16.00
N GLN A 25 4.63 -0.17 -17.01
CA GLN A 25 4.21 0.18 -18.36
C GLN A 25 2.74 0.60 -18.42
N VAL A 26 1.86 -0.12 -17.71
CA VAL A 26 0.43 0.22 -17.62
C VAL A 26 0.23 1.59 -16.96
N ASN A 27 0.95 1.88 -15.86
CA ASN A 27 0.91 3.20 -15.24
C ASN A 27 1.34 4.32 -16.22
N GLN A 28 2.41 4.11 -16.98
CA GLN A 28 2.86 5.07 -17.99
C GLN A 28 1.81 5.27 -19.10
N ARG A 29 1.11 4.21 -19.51
CA ARG A 29 0.02 4.29 -20.49
C ARG A 29 -1.16 5.11 -19.96
N PHE A 30 -1.57 4.90 -18.71
CA PHE A 30 -2.64 5.69 -18.09
C PHE A 30 -2.27 7.17 -17.94
N ARG A 31 -1.02 7.49 -17.61
CA ARG A 31 -0.54 8.87 -17.46
C ARG A 31 -0.51 9.67 -18.78
N LYS A 32 -0.35 9.02 -19.93
CA LYS A 32 -0.29 9.67 -21.27
C LYS A 32 -1.68 9.99 -21.86
N GLY A 33 -2.69 10.18 -21.01
CA GLY A 33 -4.12 10.16 -21.35
C GLY A 33 -4.54 10.91 -22.63
N THR A 34 -5.35 10.22 -23.46
CA THR A 34 -6.46 10.70 -24.35
C THR A 34 -6.64 9.80 -25.58
N ARG A 35 -5.57 9.36 -26.26
CA ARG A 35 -5.69 8.55 -27.49
C ARG A 35 -6.21 7.12 -27.28
N TRP A 36 -6.13 6.59 -26.06
CA TRP A 36 -6.43 5.17 -25.81
C TRP A 36 -7.83 4.87 -25.30
N LYS A 37 -8.67 5.88 -24.98
CA LYS A 37 -10.10 5.65 -24.71
C LYS A 37 -10.83 4.95 -25.88
N ARG A 38 -10.23 4.91 -27.09
CA ARG A 38 -10.77 4.25 -28.30
C ARG A 38 -10.22 2.86 -28.58
N ARG A 39 -9.05 2.48 -28.04
CA ARG A 39 -8.53 1.12 -28.21
C ARG A 39 -8.83 0.38 -26.92
N ARG A 40 -9.86 -0.46 -26.96
CA ARG A 40 -10.11 -1.46 -25.92
C ARG A 40 -8.78 -2.02 -25.48
N THR A 41 -8.61 -2.02 -24.17
CA THR A 41 -7.50 -2.62 -23.47
C THR A 41 -7.15 -3.94 -24.14
N GLU A 42 -5.99 -4.02 -24.81
CA GLU A 42 -5.31 -5.31 -24.89
C GLU A 42 -5.22 -5.74 -23.43
N GLU A 43 -6.07 -6.69 -23.03
CA GLU A 43 -6.13 -7.20 -21.67
C GLU A 43 -4.74 -7.69 -21.34
N VAL A 44 -3.96 -6.83 -20.68
CA VAL A 44 -2.65 -7.21 -20.18
C VAL A 44 -2.94 -8.29 -19.16
N THR A 45 -2.65 -9.54 -19.51
CA THR A 45 -2.87 -10.67 -18.62
C THR A 45 -1.82 -10.61 -17.51
N PHE A 46 -2.30 -10.34 -16.30
CA PHE A 46 -1.51 -10.44 -15.08
C PHE A 46 -1.57 -11.87 -14.56
N GLN A 47 -0.46 -12.33 -14.02
CA GLN A 47 -0.41 -13.67 -13.45
C GLN A 47 -1.07 -13.68 -12.07
N LYS A 48 -1.69 -14.81 -11.69
CA LYS A 48 -2.06 -15.04 -10.30
C LYS A 48 -0.79 -15.23 -9.47
N LEU A 49 -0.63 -14.40 -8.44
CA LEU A 49 0.50 -14.40 -7.53
C LEU A 49 0.05 -14.94 -6.16
N SER A 50 0.96 -15.61 -5.45
CA SER A 50 0.74 -15.96 -4.04
C SER A 50 0.88 -14.72 -3.14
N PRO A 51 0.41 -14.77 -1.88
CA PRO A 51 0.63 -13.72 -0.89
C PRO A 51 2.07 -13.19 -0.83
N ASP A 52 3.06 -14.08 -0.65
CA ASP A 52 4.47 -13.68 -0.59
C ASP A 52 4.93 -12.97 -1.87
N GLN A 53 4.47 -13.43 -3.03
CA GLN A 53 4.78 -12.77 -4.31
C GLN A 53 4.09 -11.41 -4.46
N LEU A 54 2.88 -11.26 -3.89
CA LEU A 54 2.19 -9.97 -3.83
C LEU A 54 2.93 -9.00 -2.93
N VAL A 55 3.38 -9.43 -1.75
CA VAL A 55 4.22 -8.60 -0.86
C VAL A 55 5.45 -8.10 -1.63
N LEU A 56 6.21 -8.99 -2.26
CA LEU A 56 7.39 -8.62 -3.06
C LEU A 56 7.06 -7.68 -4.23
N LEU A 57 5.91 -7.88 -4.88
CA LEU A 57 5.42 -7.00 -5.94
C LEU A 57 5.15 -5.60 -5.37
N LEU A 58 4.37 -5.50 -4.30
CA LEU A 58 3.98 -4.23 -3.70
C LEU A 58 5.20 -3.49 -3.12
N GLU A 59 6.15 -4.18 -2.49
CA GLU A 59 7.44 -3.61 -2.07
C GLU A 59 8.24 -3.05 -3.25
N SER A 60 8.31 -3.80 -4.35
CA SER A 60 8.97 -3.36 -5.57
C SER A 60 8.29 -2.15 -6.20
N LEU A 61 6.96 -2.07 -6.14
CA LEU A 61 6.17 -0.93 -6.61
C LEU A 61 6.36 0.26 -5.67
N LEU A 62 6.38 0.07 -4.36
CA LEU A 62 6.65 1.11 -3.37
C LEU A 62 8.00 1.80 -3.63
N GLN A 63 9.00 1.10 -4.15
CA GLN A 63 10.28 1.73 -4.52
C GLN A 63 10.22 2.61 -5.79
N LYS A 64 9.13 2.55 -6.58
CA LYS A 64 8.98 3.32 -7.82
C LYS A 64 8.40 4.72 -7.57
N ARG A 65 8.43 5.54 -8.64
CA ARG A 65 7.82 6.89 -8.68
C ARG A 65 6.29 6.80 -8.58
N THR A 66 5.63 7.97 -8.57
CA THR A 66 4.19 8.10 -8.41
C THR A 66 3.34 7.28 -9.41
N PHE A 67 2.48 6.42 -8.86
CA PHE A 67 1.40 5.76 -9.59
C PHE A 67 0.17 6.66 -9.66
N CYS A 68 -0.56 6.58 -10.77
CA CYS A 68 -1.84 7.28 -10.91
C CYS A 68 -2.98 6.49 -10.26
N SER A 69 -4.04 7.19 -9.85
CA SER A 69 -5.21 6.59 -9.18
C SER A 69 -5.85 5.44 -9.98
N GLN A 70 -5.89 5.56 -11.31
CA GLN A 70 -6.40 4.50 -12.20
C GLN A 70 -5.58 3.21 -12.12
N MET A 71 -4.25 3.32 -12.00
CA MET A 71 -3.40 2.14 -11.86
C MET A 71 -3.61 1.48 -10.50
N LEU A 72 -3.71 2.27 -9.43
CA LEU A 72 -3.97 1.73 -8.08
C LEU A 72 -5.33 1.04 -7.99
N GLU A 73 -6.36 1.62 -8.59
CA GLU A 73 -7.69 0.99 -8.70
C GLU A 73 -7.61 -0.33 -9.46
N TYR A 74 -6.88 -0.35 -10.58
CA TYR A 74 -6.72 -1.55 -11.38
C TYR A 74 -5.93 -2.64 -10.65
N LEU A 75 -4.86 -2.27 -9.94
CA LEU A 75 -4.06 -3.15 -9.11
C LEU A 75 -4.90 -3.82 -8.01
N GLN A 76 -5.70 -3.02 -7.30
CA GLN A 76 -6.65 -3.52 -6.30
C GLN A 76 -7.63 -4.52 -6.91
N LYS A 77 -8.20 -4.24 -8.08
CA LYS A 77 -9.16 -5.14 -8.76
C LYS A 77 -8.51 -6.43 -9.26
N THR A 78 -7.27 -6.37 -9.73
CA THR A 78 -6.57 -7.55 -10.25
C THR A 78 -6.23 -8.55 -9.14
N TYR A 79 -5.77 -8.06 -7.99
CA TYR A 79 -5.26 -8.92 -6.93
C TYR A 79 -6.12 -8.97 -5.66
N HIS A 80 -7.22 -8.21 -5.60
CA HIS A 80 -8.12 -8.18 -4.44
C HIS A 80 -7.34 -7.89 -3.14
N LEU A 81 -6.51 -6.81 -3.15
CA LEU A 81 -5.50 -6.59 -2.11
C LEU A 81 -6.12 -6.34 -0.73
N ARG A 82 -7.25 -5.62 -0.64
CA ARG A 82 -7.98 -5.41 0.63
C ARG A 82 -8.56 -6.70 1.24
N GLU A 83 -8.66 -7.77 0.46
CA GLU A 83 -9.15 -9.09 0.90
C GLU A 83 -8.02 -10.09 1.18
N GLN A 84 -6.75 -9.71 0.97
CA GLN A 84 -5.60 -10.56 1.28
C GLN A 84 -5.29 -10.56 2.78
N ASP A 85 -4.27 -11.33 3.17
CA ASP A 85 -3.74 -11.34 4.54
C ASP A 85 -3.18 -9.98 4.97
N ALA A 86 -2.82 -9.88 6.26
CA ALA A 86 -2.36 -8.65 6.89
C ALA A 86 -1.11 -8.05 6.23
N GLU A 87 -0.19 -8.88 5.72
CA GLU A 87 1.07 -8.38 5.16
C GLU A 87 0.84 -7.73 3.79
N VAL A 88 0.02 -8.36 2.95
CA VAL A 88 -0.39 -7.75 1.68
C VAL A 88 -1.24 -6.50 1.90
N ARG A 89 -2.19 -6.54 2.84
CA ARG A 89 -3.02 -5.36 3.19
C ARG A 89 -2.18 -4.21 3.72
N HIS A 90 -1.15 -4.48 4.52
CA HIS A 90 -0.23 -3.47 5.02
C HIS A 90 0.50 -2.76 3.87
N ARG A 91 1.12 -3.53 2.97
CA ARG A 91 1.81 -2.98 1.78
C ARG A 91 0.87 -2.22 0.85
N TRP A 92 -0.39 -2.65 0.73
CA TRP A 92 -1.41 -1.90 0.00
C TRP A 92 -1.72 -0.56 0.65
N CYS A 93 -1.87 -0.51 1.98
CA CYS A 93 -2.08 0.73 2.71
C CYS A 93 -0.90 1.71 2.56
N GLU A 94 0.34 1.21 2.56
CA GLU A 94 1.52 2.04 2.26
C GLU A 94 1.43 2.69 0.88
N LEU A 95 1.02 1.95 -0.16
CA LEU A 95 0.84 2.49 -1.51
C LEU A 95 -0.26 3.56 -1.54
N ILE A 96 -1.37 3.33 -0.83
CA ILE A 96 -2.47 4.30 -0.71
C ILE A 96 -1.96 5.61 -0.12
N ILE A 97 -1.24 5.53 1.00
CA ILE A 97 -0.71 6.68 1.74
C ILE A 97 0.33 7.41 0.87
N LYS A 98 1.32 6.70 0.37
CA LYS A 98 2.41 7.24 -0.45
C LYS A 98 1.91 8.00 -1.69
N HIS A 99 0.83 7.53 -2.30
CA HIS A 99 0.29 8.12 -3.53
C HIS A 99 -0.97 8.97 -3.31
N LYS A 100 -1.33 9.25 -2.05
CA LYS A 100 -2.51 10.05 -1.68
C LYS A 100 -3.80 9.57 -2.38
N TYR A 101 -3.97 8.25 -2.47
CA TYR A 101 -5.10 7.65 -3.16
C TYR A 101 -6.34 7.69 -2.27
N VAL A 102 -7.08 8.80 -2.34
CA VAL A 102 -8.23 9.10 -1.47
C VAL A 102 -9.28 7.99 -1.45
N ALA A 103 -9.56 7.34 -2.59
CA ALA A 103 -10.55 6.25 -2.66
C ALA A 103 -10.12 4.98 -1.89
N GLY A 104 -8.84 4.86 -1.53
CA GLY A 104 -8.31 3.78 -0.69
C GLY A 104 -8.24 4.10 0.80
N TYR A 105 -8.55 5.32 1.23
CA TYR A 105 -8.40 5.71 2.65
C TYR A 105 -9.29 4.91 3.61
N ALA A 106 -10.44 4.42 3.15
CA ALA A 106 -11.27 3.50 3.93
C ALA A 106 -10.55 2.17 4.23
N ASP A 107 -9.70 1.69 3.31
CA ASP A 107 -8.90 0.48 3.52
C ASP A 107 -7.83 0.72 4.60
N VAL A 108 -7.22 1.92 4.62
CA VAL A 108 -6.25 2.34 5.65
C VAL A 108 -6.91 2.41 7.03
N GLU A 109 -8.06 3.09 7.13
CA GLU A 109 -8.81 3.17 8.39
C GLU A 109 -9.20 1.79 8.93
N LYS A 110 -9.64 0.89 8.05
CA LYS A 110 -9.99 -0.47 8.41
C LYS A 110 -8.77 -1.23 8.94
N PHE A 111 -7.65 -1.16 8.22
CA PHE A 111 -6.41 -1.83 8.62
C PHE A 111 -5.89 -1.33 9.98
N LEU A 112 -5.88 -0.02 10.22
CA LEU A 112 -5.46 0.56 11.50
C LEU A 112 -6.31 0.06 12.68
N LYS A 113 -7.59 -0.25 12.46
CA LYS A 113 -8.49 -0.78 13.49
C LYS A 113 -8.29 -2.27 13.74
N GLU A 114 -8.07 -3.04 12.67
CA GLU A 114 -8.02 -4.51 12.70
C GLU A 114 -6.62 -5.07 13.01
N ASP A 115 -5.55 -4.44 12.49
CA ASP A 115 -4.17 -4.96 12.52
C ASP A 115 -3.23 -3.99 13.27
N GLN A 116 -3.59 -3.68 14.51
CA GLN A 116 -3.02 -2.58 15.31
C GLN A 116 -1.49 -2.62 15.46
N ALA A 117 -0.91 -3.82 15.63
CA ALA A 117 0.54 -3.98 15.78
C ALA A 117 1.30 -3.55 14.52
N MET A 118 0.84 -3.94 13.33
CA MET A 118 1.42 -3.48 12.06
C MET A 118 1.00 -2.03 11.76
N GLY A 119 -0.18 -1.61 12.21
CA GLY A 119 -0.72 -0.27 12.01
C GLY A 119 0.14 0.85 12.61
N VAL A 120 0.95 0.58 13.65
CA VAL A 120 1.88 1.57 14.24
C VAL A 120 2.80 2.19 13.18
N TYR A 121 3.31 1.38 12.24
CA TYR A 121 4.15 1.87 11.15
C TYR A 121 3.38 2.85 10.24
N LEU A 122 2.13 2.52 9.90
CA LEU A 122 1.30 3.35 9.04
C LEU A 122 0.92 4.68 9.69
N TYR A 123 0.79 4.76 11.02
CA TYR A 123 0.65 6.04 11.72
C TYR A 123 1.84 6.96 11.45
N GLY A 124 3.06 6.42 11.45
CA GLY A 124 4.26 7.15 11.07
C GLY A 124 4.18 7.70 9.63
N GLU A 125 3.80 6.84 8.68
CA GLU A 125 3.65 7.24 7.27
C GLU A 125 2.57 8.33 7.06
N LEU A 126 1.43 8.24 7.77
CA LEU A 126 0.37 9.24 7.73
C LEU A 126 0.85 10.60 8.28
N MET A 127 1.73 10.59 9.27
CA MET A 127 2.32 11.81 9.85
C MET A 127 3.41 12.42 8.97
N LEU A 128 4.23 11.59 8.31
CA LEU A 128 5.35 12.04 7.50
C LEU A 128 4.94 12.75 6.20
N ASN A 129 3.82 12.37 5.59
CA ASN A 129 3.39 12.92 4.30
C ASN A 129 2.75 14.33 4.37
N GLU A 130 2.57 14.87 5.57
CA GLU A 130 2.01 16.20 5.87
C GLU A 130 0.70 16.51 5.16
N ASP A 131 -0.10 15.48 4.87
CA ASP A 131 -1.37 15.58 4.20
C ASP A 131 -2.51 15.71 5.22
N ALA A 132 -3.29 16.79 5.15
CA ALA A 132 -4.32 17.07 6.15
C ALA A 132 -5.35 15.95 6.27
N LYS A 133 -5.72 15.29 5.17
CA LYS A 133 -6.69 14.17 5.20
C LYS A 133 -6.09 12.92 5.84
N GLN A 134 -4.82 12.63 5.55
CA GLN A 134 -4.11 11.50 6.16
C GLN A 134 -3.94 11.70 7.67
N GLN A 135 -3.64 12.93 8.08
CA GLN A 135 -3.55 13.25 9.48
C GLN A 135 -4.89 13.14 10.18
N GLU A 136 -5.96 13.65 9.57
CA GLU A 136 -7.32 13.51 10.09
C GLU A 136 -7.70 12.03 10.29
N ILE A 137 -7.36 11.15 9.33
CA ILE A 137 -7.55 9.70 9.45
C ILE A 137 -6.80 9.15 10.65
N ALA A 138 -5.53 9.54 10.83
CA ALA A 138 -4.71 9.11 11.96
C ALA A 138 -5.34 9.54 13.30
N TYR A 139 -5.66 10.82 13.48
CA TYR A 139 -6.27 11.33 14.72
C TYR A 139 -7.62 10.67 15.03
N LYS A 140 -8.52 10.61 14.04
CA LYS A 140 -9.85 10.02 14.22
C LYS A 140 -9.77 8.53 14.53
N THR A 141 -8.94 7.80 13.82
CA THR A 141 -8.82 6.35 14.03
C THR A 141 -8.18 6.05 15.38
N PHE A 142 -7.10 6.75 15.73
CA PHE A 142 -6.44 6.58 17.02
C PHE A 142 -7.38 6.89 18.18
N ALA A 143 -8.16 7.97 18.11
CA ALA A 143 -9.14 8.31 19.14
C ALA A 143 -10.17 7.20 19.39
N ILE A 144 -10.52 6.41 18.36
CA ILE A 144 -11.48 5.30 18.47
C ILE A 144 -10.81 4.05 19.09
N ILE A 145 -9.57 3.75 18.72
CA ILE A 145 -8.93 2.47 19.06
C ILE A 145 -7.90 2.54 20.18
N ARG A 146 -7.51 3.74 20.63
CA ARG A 146 -6.42 3.94 21.61
C ARG A 146 -6.52 3.01 22.82
N ASP A 147 -7.73 2.84 23.35
CA ASP A 147 -7.97 2.06 24.56
C ASP A 147 -8.00 0.54 24.29
N GLN A 148 -8.02 0.12 23.02
CA GLN A 148 -7.93 -1.28 22.57
C GLN A 148 -6.50 -1.69 22.18
N MET A 149 -5.64 -0.71 21.85
CA MET A 149 -4.25 -0.95 21.52
C MET A 149 -3.44 -1.39 22.74
N ASP A 150 -2.38 -2.15 22.50
CA ASP A 150 -1.41 -2.41 23.56
C ASP A 150 -0.78 -1.11 24.06
N THR A 151 -0.50 -1.05 25.36
CA THR A 151 -0.04 0.16 26.04
C THR A 151 1.24 0.74 25.41
N SER A 152 2.14 -0.10 24.91
CA SER A 152 3.36 0.36 24.23
C SER A 152 3.05 1.05 22.90
N SER A 153 2.29 0.39 22.02
CA SER A 153 1.91 0.93 20.72
C SER A 153 1.06 2.20 20.86
N ALA A 154 0.13 2.22 21.82
CA ALA A 154 -0.69 3.41 22.09
C ALA A 154 0.18 4.62 22.48
N LYS A 155 1.22 4.42 23.31
CA LYS A 155 2.16 5.50 23.68
C LYS A 155 2.95 5.99 22.48
N VAL A 156 3.51 5.08 21.68
CA VAL A 156 4.29 5.42 20.48
C VAL A 156 3.45 6.24 19.49
N VAL A 157 2.22 5.81 19.23
CA VAL A 157 1.33 6.54 18.31
C VAL A 157 0.91 7.90 18.90
N ALA A 158 0.63 7.98 20.20
CA ALA A 158 0.32 9.26 20.86
C ALA A 158 1.47 10.26 20.75
N GLU A 159 2.72 9.80 20.94
CA GLU A 159 3.92 10.62 20.78
C GLU A 159 4.04 11.15 19.34
N MET A 160 3.92 10.28 18.34
CA MET A 160 3.96 10.65 16.91
C MET A 160 2.92 11.73 16.54
N LEU A 161 1.71 11.61 17.07
CA LEU A 161 0.63 12.58 16.81
C LEU A 161 0.90 13.91 17.53
N SER A 162 1.37 13.87 18.78
CA SER A 162 1.62 15.08 19.59
C SER A 162 2.83 15.90 19.12
N ASP A 163 3.87 15.24 18.59
CA ASP A 163 5.08 15.93 18.08
C ASP A 163 4.76 16.82 16.88
N LYS A 164 3.79 16.42 16.04
CA LYS A 164 3.35 17.22 14.90
C LYS A 164 2.51 18.43 15.31
N GLU A 165 1.76 18.36 16.41
CA GLU A 165 1.03 19.53 16.94
C GLU A 165 2.01 20.62 17.42
N ARG A 166 3.13 20.23 18.05
CA ARG A 166 4.16 21.18 18.52
C ARG A 166 4.92 21.87 17.39
N GLN A 167 5.10 21.23 16.23
CA GLN A 167 5.76 21.85 15.07
C GLN A 167 4.87 22.88 14.34
N ARG A 168 3.57 22.94 14.65
CA ARG A 168 2.60 23.86 14.03
C ARG A 168 2.36 25.14 14.84
N LEU A 169 2.82 25.18 16.09
CA LEU A 169 2.79 26.32 17.00
C LEU A 169 4.12 27.08 16.92
#